data_AF-A0A3D5KT47-F1
#
_entry.id   AF-A0A3D5KT47-F1
#
_cell.length_a   1.000
_cell.length_b   1.000
_cell.length_c   1.000
_cell.angle_alpha   90.00
_cell.angle_beta   90.00
_cell.angle_gamma   90.00
#
_symmetry.space_group_name_H-M   'P 1'
#
loop_
_entity.id
_entity.type
_entity.pdbx_description
1 polymer ?
#
loop_
_entity_poly.entity_id
_entity_poly.type
_entity_poly.pdbx_seq_one_letter_code
_entity_poly.pdbx_strand_id
1 'polypeptide(L)'
;MGFNLFGYRVVDNKKISLSANEWDSQRHAYDKEFAYTEGFEWVYLPAEYPQDTEIYARPKFPFRAIEWIHQNIPEEVQSRYLNILDLMNEDQTIYFYFSN
;
A
#
# COMPACT_ATOMS: atom_id res chain seq x y z
N MET A 1 5.10 7.35 18.39
CA MET A 1 4.17 7.31 17.23
C MET A 1 4.54 6.10 16.41
N GLY A 2 3.56 5.44 15.80
CA GLY A 2 3.81 4.17 15.12
C GLY A 2 3.17 4.17 13.75
N PHE A 3 3.84 3.54 12.80
CA PHE A 3 3.45 3.52 11.40
C PHE A 3 2.15 2.73 11.20
N ASN A 4 1.24 3.26 10.41
CA ASN A 4 0.00 2.60 10.03
C ASN A 4 -0.11 2.55 8.51
N LEU A 5 -0.56 1.40 8.00
CA LEU A 5 -0.74 1.13 6.59
C LEU A 5 -2.23 0.85 6.31
N PHE A 6 -2.86 1.73 5.55
CA PHE A 6 -4.29 1.63 5.21
C PHE A 6 -4.50 1.44 3.71
N GLY A 7 -5.60 0.80 3.33
CA GLY A 7 -6.03 0.66 1.94
C GLY A 7 -7.18 1.59 1.62
N TYR A 8 -7.09 2.35 0.53
CA TYR A 8 -8.11 3.28 0.08
C TYR A 8 -8.39 3.12 -1.41
N ARG A 9 -9.64 3.34 -1.79
CA ARG A 9 -10.08 3.57 -3.17
C ARG A 9 -10.21 5.08 -3.42
N VAL A 10 -9.68 5.56 -4.54
CA VAL A 10 -9.70 6.98 -4.93
C VAL A 10 -10.52 7.15 -6.21
N VAL A 11 -11.76 7.63 -6.07
CA VAL A 11 -12.71 7.82 -7.18
C VAL A 11 -13.19 9.26 -7.18
N ASP A 12 -13.09 9.97 -8.31
CA ASP A 12 -13.52 11.38 -8.45
C ASP A 12 -12.99 12.31 -7.33
N ASN A 13 -11.71 12.17 -6.97
CA ASN A 13 -11.05 12.87 -5.85
C ASN A 13 -11.65 12.57 -4.46
N LYS A 14 -12.53 11.57 -4.34
CA LYS A 14 -13.05 11.07 -3.05
C LYS A 14 -12.27 9.84 -2.61
N LYS A 15 -11.95 9.80 -1.32
CA LYS A 15 -11.22 8.71 -0.66
C LYS A 15 -12.22 7.83 0.06
N ILE A 16 -12.21 6.54 -0.25
CA ILE A 16 -13.10 5.55 0.35
C ILE A 16 -12.21 4.48 0.99
N SER A 17 -12.28 4.34 2.32
CA SER A 17 -11.54 3.26 3.00
C SER A 17 -12.02 1.92 2.49
N LEU A 18 -11.08 1.01 2.24
CA LEU A 18 -11.43 -0.40 2.04
C LEU A 18 -12.06 -0.95 3.32
N SER A 19 -13.06 -1.82 3.17
CA SER A 19 -13.68 -2.51 4.30
C SER A 19 -12.74 -3.54 4.91
N ALA A 20 -12.99 -3.97 6.15
CA ALA A 20 -12.18 -4.99 6.82
C ALA A 20 -12.17 -6.35 6.09
N ASN A 21 -13.17 -6.60 5.22
CA ASN A 21 -13.23 -7.79 4.37
C ASN A 21 -12.36 -7.65 3.11
N GLU A 22 -12.05 -6.41 2.70
CA GLU A 22 -11.18 -6.12 1.56
C GLU A 22 -9.71 -5.95 2.00
N TRP A 23 -9.46 -5.35 3.17
CA TRP A 23 -8.12 -5.11 3.69
C TRP A 23 -8.07 -4.99 5.21
N ASP A 24 -7.13 -5.69 5.81
CA ASP A 24 -6.80 -5.51 7.23
C ASP A 24 -5.96 -4.24 7.42
N SER A 25 -6.58 -3.19 7.94
CA SER A 25 -5.93 -1.91 8.24
C SER A 25 -5.28 -1.84 9.62
N GLN A 26 -5.24 -2.95 10.38
CA GLN A 26 -4.49 -2.98 11.64
C GLN A 26 -2.99 -2.81 11.37
N ARG A 27 -2.26 -2.37 12.40
CA ARG A 27 -0.80 -2.28 12.33
C ARG A 27 -0.19 -3.67 12.36
N HIS A 28 0.70 -3.95 11.42
CA HIS A 28 1.45 -5.20 11.35
C HIS A 28 2.96 -4.96 11.42
N ALA A 29 3.68 -6.02 11.75
CA ALA A 29 5.12 -6.02 11.55
C ALA A 29 5.43 -5.86 10.05
N TYR A 30 6.56 -5.22 9.74
CA TYR A 30 7.04 -4.98 8.39
C TYR A 30 6.28 -3.95 7.55
N ASP A 31 5.20 -3.35 8.06
CA ASP A 31 4.46 -2.29 7.34
C ASP A 31 5.38 -1.13 6.96
N LYS A 32 6.30 -0.76 7.87
CA LYS A 32 7.26 0.32 7.68
C LYS A 32 8.31 -0.06 6.63
N GLU A 33 8.87 -1.26 6.74
CA GLU A 33 9.86 -1.80 5.82
C GLU A 33 9.30 -1.88 4.40
N PHE A 34 8.04 -2.29 4.25
CA PHE A 34 7.35 -2.30 2.97
C PHE A 34 7.10 -0.89 2.42
N ALA A 35 6.60 0.05 3.24
CA ALA A 35 6.26 1.39 2.77
C ALA A 35 7.49 2.25 2.39
N TYR A 36 8.63 2.05 3.06
CA TYR A 36 9.87 2.78 2.83
C TYR A 36 10.92 1.97 2.05
N THR A 37 10.51 0.91 1.35
CA THR A 37 11.42 0.10 0.53
C THR A 37 11.91 0.86 -0.71
N GLU A 38 13.17 0.59 -1.08
CA GLU A 38 13.77 1.00 -2.36
C GLU A 38 13.77 -0.14 -3.40
N GLY A 39 13.17 -1.29 -3.07
CA GLY A 39 13.16 -2.48 -3.94
C GLY A 39 12.28 -2.38 -5.18
N PHE A 40 11.35 -1.43 -5.22
CA PHE A 40 10.49 -1.16 -6.37
C PHE A 40 9.99 0.29 -6.39
N GLU A 41 9.46 0.72 -7.53
CA GLU A 41 8.98 2.08 -7.73
C GLU A 41 7.51 2.24 -7.29
N TRP A 42 7.19 3.38 -6.71
CA TRP A 42 5.84 3.79 -6.32
C TRP A 42 5.27 4.83 -7.29
N VAL A 43 3.96 4.79 -7.48
CA VAL A 43 3.14 5.84 -8.08
C VAL A 43 2.35 6.50 -6.95
N TYR A 44 2.43 7.83 -6.87
CA TYR A 44 1.85 8.61 -5.78
C TYR A 44 0.64 9.44 -6.23
N LEU A 45 -0.31 9.63 -5.31
CA LEU A 45 -1.41 10.59 -5.45
C LEU A 45 -1.48 11.55 -4.25
N PRO A 46 -1.62 12.87 -4.48
CA PRO A 46 -1.43 13.55 -5.76
C PRO A 46 0.02 13.39 -6.28
N ALA A 47 0.22 13.46 -7.60
CA ALA A 47 1.54 13.29 -8.22
C ALA A 47 2.54 14.39 -7.79
N GLU A 48 2.02 15.56 -7.43
CA GLU A 48 2.78 16.65 -6.81
C GLU A 48 2.84 16.41 -5.31
N TYR A 49 4.00 16.02 -4.80
CA TYR A 49 4.25 15.79 -3.37
C TYR A 49 3.96 17.05 -2.54
N PRO A 50 2.87 17.13 -1.77
CA PRO A 50 2.75 18.09 -0.70
C PRO A 50 3.55 17.47 0.46
N GLN A 51 4.60 18.14 0.93
CA GLN A 51 5.51 17.62 1.97
C GLN A 51 4.82 17.25 3.29
N ASP A 52 3.51 17.48 3.45
CA ASP A 52 2.92 17.67 4.76
C ASP A 52 1.56 17.03 5.05
N THR A 53 0.96 16.10 4.28
CA THR A 53 -0.22 15.43 4.91
C THR A 53 -0.68 14.06 4.46
N GLU A 54 -0.85 13.72 3.19
CA GLU A 54 -1.49 12.41 2.89
C GLU A 54 -0.96 11.79 1.59
N ILE A 55 0.02 10.90 1.73
CA ILE A 55 0.65 10.23 0.59
C ILE A 55 -0.10 8.93 0.32
N TYR A 56 -0.77 8.87 -0.84
CA TYR A 56 -1.32 7.64 -1.38
C TYR A 56 -0.30 7.03 -2.34
N ALA A 57 -0.03 5.74 -2.20
CA ALA A 57 1.01 5.06 -2.98
C ALA A 57 0.52 3.71 -3.52
N ARG A 58 0.89 3.38 -4.76
CA ARG A 58 0.73 2.05 -5.32
C ARG A 58 2.00 1.64 -6.06
N PRO A 59 2.39 0.36 -6.11
CA PRO A 59 3.56 -0.02 -6.90
C PRO A 59 3.32 0.28 -8.37
N LYS A 60 4.31 0.88 -9.02
CA LYS A 60 4.30 1.13 -10.47
C LYS A 60 4.27 -0.17 -11.26
N PHE A 61 4.98 -1.18 -10.74
CA PHE A 61 5.09 -2.51 -11.31
C PHE A 61 4.76 -3.56 -10.24
N PRO A 62 3.50 -4.04 -10.17
CA PRO A 62 3.04 -4.96 -9.14
C PRO A 62 3.89 -6.23 -9.00
N PHE A 63 4.36 -6.80 -10.11
CA PHE A 63 5.22 -8.00 -10.08
C PHE A 63 6.52 -7.80 -9.28
N ARG A 64 7.15 -6.61 -9.34
CA ARG A 64 8.36 -6.32 -8.57
C ARG A 64 8.07 -6.21 -7.07
N ALA A 65 6.90 -5.66 -6.72
CA ALA A 65 6.47 -5.61 -5.34
C ALA A 65 6.21 -7.02 -4.78
N ILE A 66 5.58 -7.89 -5.58
CA ILE A 66 5.38 -9.31 -5.23
C ILE A 66 6.72 -10.02 -5.00
N GLU A 67 7.68 -9.88 -5.94
CA GLU A 67 9.02 -10.45 -5.79
C GLU A 67 9.71 -9.95 -4.51
N TRP A 68 9.63 -8.65 -4.24
CA TRP A 68 10.22 -8.06 -3.03
C TRP A 68 9.57 -8.60 -1.75
N ILE A 69 8.23 -8.73 -1.72
CA ILE A 69 7.49 -9.27 -0.57
C ILE A 69 7.97 -10.70 -0.28
N HIS A 70 8.06 -11.55 -1.30
CA HIS A 70 8.53 -12.93 -1.12
C HIS A 70 9.96 -13.02 -0.56
N GLN A 71 10.82 -12.05 -0.88
CA GLN A 71 12.22 -12.05 -0.45
C GLN A 71 12.45 -11.43 0.93
N ASN A 72 11.62 -10.46 1.33
CA ASN A 72 11.90 -9.59 2.48
C ASN A 72 10.87 -9.69 3.62
N ILE A 73 9.69 -10.24 3.36
CA ILE A 73 8.61 -10.37 4.35
C ILE A 73 8.45 -11.85 4.75
N PRO A 74 8.32 -12.20 6.04
CA PRO A 74 8.02 -13.57 6.46
C PRO A 74 6.70 -14.08 5.89
N GLU A 75 6.65 -15.35 5.49
CA GLU A 75 5.51 -16.00 4.81
C GLU A 75 4.17 -15.80 5.55
N GLU A 76 4.19 -15.84 6.88
CA GLU A 76 3.03 -15.64 7.76
C GLU A 76 2.32 -14.30 7.55
N VAL A 77 3.03 -13.27 7.05
CA VAL A 77 2.52 -11.90 6.87
C VAL A 77 2.36 -11.54 5.39
N GLN A 78 2.95 -12.31 4.47
CA GLN A 78 2.94 -12.00 3.03
C GLN A 78 1.53 -11.91 2.44
N SER A 79 0.65 -12.84 2.83
CA SER A 79 -0.69 -12.99 2.25
C SER A 79 -1.50 -11.70 2.25
N ARG A 80 -1.40 -10.91 3.33
CA ARG A 80 -2.01 -9.59 3.42
C ARG A 80 -1.55 -8.71 2.26
N TYR A 81 -0.25 -8.42 2.17
CA TYR A 81 0.30 -7.54 1.13
C TYR A 81 -0.01 -8.04 -0.28
N LEU A 82 0.04 -9.35 -0.52
CA LEU A 82 -0.28 -9.93 -1.82
C LEU A 82 -1.75 -9.71 -2.19
N ASN A 83 -2.69 -9.91 -1.25
CA ASN A 83 -4.11 -9.73 -1.51
C ASN A 83 -4.46 -8.31 -1.97
N ILE A 84 -3.89 -7.28 -1.34
CA ILE A 84 -4.16 -5.90 -1.77
C ILE A 84 -3.46 -5.56 -3.09
N LEU A 85 -2.31 -6.16 -3.40
CA LEU A 85 -1.67 -5.99 -4.71
C LEU A 85 -2.49 -6.63 -5.82
N ASP A 86 -3.12 -7.78 -5.56
CA ASP A 86 -4.08 -8.40 -6.48
C ASP A 86 -5.30 -7.49 -6.70
N LEU A 87 -5.86 -6.91 -5.62
CA LEU A 87 -6.92 -5.91 -5.74
C LEU A 87 -6.48 -4.69 -6.55
N MET A 88 -5.25 -4.21 -6.40
CA MET A 88 -4.69 -3.10 -7.19
C MET A 88 -4.45 -3.43 -8.66
N ASN A 89 -4.23 -4.72 -8.98
CA ASN A 89 -4.15 -5.19 -10.36
C ASN A 89 -5.53 -5.15 -11.04
N GLU A 90 -6.58 -5.49 -10.29
CA GLU A 90 -7.96 -5.47 -10.77
C GLU A 90 -8.54 -4.04 -10.82
N ASP A 91 -8.21 -3.22 -9.83
CA ASP A 91 -8.74 -1.86 -9.64
C ASP A 91 -7.62 -0.85 -9.46
N GLN A 92 -7.37 -0.09 -10.53
CA GLN A 92 -6.33 0.95 -10.57
C GLN A 92 -6.60 2.16 -9.67
N THR A 93 -7.78 2.22 -9.05
CA THR A 93 -8.16 3.27 -8.10
C THR A 93 -7.77 2.94 -6.66
N ILE A 94 -7.22 1.75 -6.40
CA ILE A 94 -6.79 1.33 -5.06
C ILE A 94 -5.33 1.78 -4.79
N TYR A 95 -5.12 2.37 -3.62
CA TYR A 95 -3.83 2.87 -3.14
C TYR A 95 -3.64 2.52 -1.66
N PHE A 96 -2.38 2.36 -1.27
CA PHE A 96 -1.99 2.42 0.13
C PHE A 96 -1.99 3.86 0.62
N TYR A 97 -2.28 4.06 1.90
CA TYR A 97 -2.08 5.30 2.61
C TYR A 97 -1.10 5.06 3.76
N PHE A 98 0.00 5.84 3.75
CA PHE A 98 1.07 5.75 4.74
C PHE A 98 0.86 6.84 5.80
N SER A 99 0.75 6.46 7.07
CA SER A 99 0.57 7.39 8.19
C SER A 99 1.56 7.09 9.32
N ASN A 100 2.25 8.13 9.83
CA ASN A 100 3.21 8.05 10.93
C ASN A 100 2.58 8.25 12.32
#